data_AF-A0A1H8T1X6-F1
#
_entry.id   AF-A0A1H8T1X6-F1
#
_cell.length_a   1.000
_cell.length_b   1.000
_cell.length_c   1.000
_cell.angle_alpha   90.00
_cell.angle_beta   90.00
_cell.angle_gamma   90.00
#
_symmetry.space_group_name_H-M   'P 1'
#
loop_
_entity.id
_entity.type
_entity.pdbx_description
1 polymer ?
#
loop_
_entity_poly.entity_id
_entity_poly.type
_entity_poly.pdbx_seq_one_letter_code
_entity_poly.pdbx_strand_id
1 'polypeptide(L)'
;MSGLLLVLLPLPLTLPASLIDLRRRIIPDALTLALLGLGLGLAAWREGAEAALLALAQAVVAYGLFYGLRALHARATGRIGLGLGDVKFIAAATAWTGLAGLPVLVLAASLSALAAVAAMALAGRPVGRDTALPFGPFLALGLHAGLAVAALGLDADLFVGAAG
;
A
#
# COMPACT_ATOMS: atom_id res chain seq x y z
N MET A 1 -14.60 10.21 13.73
CA MET A 1 -13.31 9.65 14.21
C MET A 1 -12.25 10.72 14.04
N SER A 2 -11.34 10.89 15.00
CA SER A 2 -10.19 11.79 14.80
C SER A 2 -9.28 11.25 13.69
N GLY A 3 -8.62 12.14 12.94
CA GLY A 3 -7.72 11.75 11.84
C GLY A 3 -6.60 10.80 12.28
N LEU A 4 -6.07 11.00 13.49
CA LEU A 4 -5.07 10.11 14.09
C LEU A 4 -5.58 8.67 14.26
N LEU A 5 -6.84 8.48 14.66
CA LEU A 5 -7.40 7.14 14.81
C LEU A 5 -7.51 6.42 13.47
N LEU A 6 -7.82 7.13 12.38
CA LEU A 6 -7.84 6.53 11.03
C LEU A 6 -6.46 6.04 10.61
N VAL A 7 -5.42 6.83 10.88
CA VAL A 7 -4.02 6.48 10.57
C VAL A 7 -3.55 5.27 11.36
N LEU A 8 -3.93 5.16 12.64
CA LEU A 8 -3.47 4.08 13.51
C LEU A 8 -4.33 2.81 13.42
N LEU A 9 -5.56 2.89 12.91
CA LEU A 9 -6.47 1.74 12.83
C LEU A 9 -5.92 0.52 12.06
N PRO A 10 -5.24 0.65 10.90
CA PRO A 10 -4.69 -0.50 10.19
C PRO A 10 -3.40 -1.07 10.81
N LEU A 11 -2.77 -0.34 11.74
CA LEU A 11 -1.48 -0.69 12.37
C LEU A 11 -1.43 -2.12 12.93
N PRO A 12 -2.46 -2.63 13.65
CA PRO A 12 -2.43 -4.00 14.20
C PRO A 12 -2.38 -5.10 13.14
N LEU A 13 -2.73 -4.81 11.89
CA LEU A 13 -2.65 -5.77 10.77
C LEU A 13 -1.38 -5.58 9.95
N THR A 14 -0.95 -4.34 9.73
CA THR A 14 0.23 -4.04 8.92
C THR A 14 1.54 -4.36 9.64
N LEU A 15 1.62 -4.16 10.96
CA LEU A 15 2.80 -4.54 11.75
C LEU A 15 3.13 -6.04 11.68
N PRO A 16 2.21 -6.97 11.98
CA PRO A 16 2.50 -8.39 11.86
C PRO A 16 2.76 -8.80 10.40
N ALA A 17 2.03 -8.22 9.42
CA ALA A 17 2.29 -8.48 8.01
C ALA A 17 3.73 -8.09 7.62
N SER A 18 4.20 -6.92 8.07
CA SER A 18 5.56 -6.43 7.85
C SER A 18 6.62 -7.32 8.51
N LEU A 19 6.38 -7.75 9.76
CA LEU A 19 7.29 -8.63 10.49
C LEU A 19 7.38 -10.04 9.90
N ILE A 20 6.28 -10.53 9.32
CA ILE A 20 6.26 -11.82 8.64
C ILE A 20 6.95 -11.69 7.28
N ASP A 21 6.72 -10.61 6.55
CA ASP A 21 7.39 -10.35 5.26
C ASP A 21 8.92 -10.21 5.44
N LEU A 22 9.37 -9.49 6.47
CA LEU A 22 10.80 -9.39 6.81
C LEU A 22 11.46 -10.74 7.09
N ARG A 23 10.72 -11.69 7.67
CA ARG A 23 11.25 -13.01 8.08
C ARG A 23 11.11 -14.08 7.02
N ARG A 24 10.00 -14.07 6.28
CA ARG A 24 9.58 -15.17 5.39
C ARG A 24 9.33 -14.74 3.95
N ARG A 25 9.39 -13.43 3.65
CA ARG A 25 9.12 -12.84 2.32
C ARG A 25 7.74 -13.20 1.76
N ILE A 26 6.77 -13.32 2.66
CA ILE A 26 5.38 -13.65 2.34
C ILE A 26 4.49 -12.72 3.16
N ILE A 27 3.50 -12.12 2.51
CA ILE A 27 2.41 -11.41 3.16
C ILE A 27 1.25 -12.40 3.34
N PRO A 28 0.82 -12.71 4.58
CA PRO A 28 -0.25 -13.67 4.82
C PRO A 28 -1.59 -13.19 4.27
N ASP A 29 -2.24 -14.02 3.45
CA ASP A 29 -3.55 -13.72 2.86
C ASP A 29 -4.61 -13.37 3.91
N ALA A 30 -4.58 -14.03 5.08
CA ALA A 30 -5.50 -13.73 6.18
C ALA A 30 -5.37 -12.29 6.70
N LEU A 31 -4.15 -11.75 6.81
CA LEU A 31 -3.93 -10.37 7.24
C LEU A 31 -4.36 -9.38 6.15
N THR A 32 -4.10 -9.70 4.89
CA THR A 32 -4.52 -8.87 3.76
C THR A 32 -6.05 -8.83 3.62
N LEU A 33 -6.72 -9.96 3.78
CA LEU A 33 -8.19 -10.03 3.77
C LEU A 33 -8.81 -9.32 4.97
N ALA A 34 -8.21 -9.46 6.16
CA ALA A 34 -8.65 -8.71 7.33
C ALA A 34 -8.49 -7.19 7.12
N LEU A 35 -7.39 -6.77 6.48
CA LEU A 35 -7.14 -5.37 6.16
C LEU A 35 -8.18 -4.84 5.17
N LEU A 36 -8.47 -5.58 4.10
CA LEU A 36 -9.53 -5.26 3.15
C LEU A 36 -10.88 -5.16 3.88
N GLY A 37 -11.25 -6.18 4.65
CA GLY A 37 -12.52 -6.26 5.36
C GLY A 37 -12.72 -5.10 6.34
N LEU A 38 -11.69 -4.71 7.10
CA LEU A 38 -11.74 -3.54 7.97
C LEU A 38 -11.91 -2.23 7.20
N GLY A 39 -11.21 -2.06 6.07
CA GLY A 39 -11.37 -0.88 5.21
C GLY A 39 -12.78 -0.75 4.64
N LEU A 40 -13.32 -1.85 4.12
CA LEU A 40 -14.71 -1.91 3.62
C LEU A 40 -15.73 -1.68 4.74
N GLY A 41 -15.53 -2.28 5.91
CA GLY A 41 -16.38 -2.08 7.08
C GLY A 41 -16.37 -0.63 7.57
N LEU A 42 -15.20 0.02 7.53
CA LEU A 42 -15.07 1.44 7.85
C LEU A 42 -15.81 2.32 6.84
N ALA A 43 -15.68 2.05 5.55
CA ALA A 43 -16.43 2.75 4.50
C ALA A 43 -17.94 2.59 4.69
N ALA A 44 -18.40 1.36 4.95
CA ALA A 44 -19.80 1.05 5.24
C ALA A 44 -20.32 1.81 6.47
N TRP A 45 -19.52 1.87 7.53
CA TRP A 45 -19.90 2.52 8.78
C TRP A 45 -19.96 4.04 8.67
N ARG A 46 -19.07 4.67 7.87
CA ARG A 46 -19.01 6.13 7.71
C ARG A 46 -20.05 6.67 6.73
N GLU A 47 -20.22 6.00 5.59
CA GLU A 47 -20.90 6.55 4.42
C GLU A 47 -21.94 5.59 3.83
N GLY A 48 -22.13 4.41 4.44
CA GLY A 48 -23.13 3.42 4.03
C GLY A 48 -22.61 2.38 3.04
N ALA A 49 -23.49 1.43 2.68
CA ALA A 49 -23.14 0.27 1.86
C ALA A 49 -22.62 0.64 0.46
N GLU A 50 -23.10 1.72 -0.14
CA GLU A 50 -22.65 2.20 -1.44
C GLU A 50 -21.17 2.61 -1.42
N ALA A 51 -20.72 3.26 -0.35
CA ALA A 51 -19.31 3.63 -0.17
C ALA A 51 -18.42 2.38 -0.03
N ALA A 52 -18.89 1.34 0.66
CA ALA A 52 -18.15 0.08 0.73
C ALA A 52 -18.06 -0.64 -0.62
N LEU A 53 -19.14 -0.61 -1.43
CA LEU A 53 -19.11 -1.14 -2.79
C LEU A 53 -18.13 -0.37 -3.69
N LEU A 54 -18.10 0.97 -3.57
CA LEU A 54 -17.13 1.80 -4.29
C LEU A 54 -15.69 1.49 -3.85
N ALA A 55 -15.42 1.39 -2.55
CA ALA A 55 -14.10 1.04 -2.02
C ALA A 55 -13.65 -0.36 -2.50
N LEU A 56 -14.58 -1.31 -2.56
CA LEU A 56 -14.32 -2.64 -3.12
C LEU A 56 -13.99 -2.56 -4.62
N ALA A 57 -14.77 -1.80 -5.40
CA ALA A 57 -14.51 -1.61 -6.82
C ALA A 57 -13.12 -0.98 -7.06
N GLN A 58 -12.74 0.02 -6.26
CA GLN A 58 -11.41 0.63 -6.30
C GLN A 58 -10.30 -0.36 -5.96
N ALA A 59 -10.51 -1.23 -4.95
CA ALA A 59 -9.56 -2.29 -4.62
C ALA A 59 -9.39 -3.30 -5.77
N VAL A 60 -10.47 -3.68 -6.45
CA VAL A 60 -10.42 -4.56 -7.64
C VAL A 60 -9.66 -3.89 -8.79
N VAL A 61 -9.91 -2.60 -9.05
CA VAL A 61 -9.18 -1.83 -10.06
C VAL A 61 -7.69 -1.78 -9.74
N ALA A 62 -7.32 -1.49 -8.49
CA ALA A 62 -5.93 -1.48 -8.05
C ALA A 62 -5.27 -2.87 -8.20
N TYR A 63 -5.97 -3.94 -7.83
CA TYR A 63 -5.49 -5.31 -8.03
C TYR A 63 -5.20 -5.57 -9.51
N GLY A 64 -6.16 -5.26 -10.39
CA GLY A 64 -6.01 -5.45 -11.84
C GLY A 64 -4.84 -4.67 -12.42
N LEU A 65 -4.68 -3.40 -12.02
CA LEU A 65 -3.59 -2.54 -12.47
C LEU A 65 -2.22 -3.09 -12.07
N PHE A 66 -2.02 -3.41 -10.78
CA PHE A 66 -0.74 -3.89 -10.28
C PHE A 66 -0.42 -5.32 -10.69
N TYR A 67 -1.45 -6.17 -10.83
CA TYR A 67 -1.29 -7.50 -11.42
C TYR A 67 -0.87 -7.40 -12.90
N GLY A 68 -1.50 -6.50 -13.66
CA GLY A 68 -1.14 -6.23 -15.06
C GLY A 68 0.28 -5.70 -15.20
N LEU A 69 0.68 -4.73 -14.37
CA LEU A 69 2.05 -4.22 -14.30
C LEU A 69 3.05 -5.33 -13.99
N ARG A 70 2.75 -6.16 -12.98
CA ARG A 70 3.55 -7.33 -12.59
C ARG A 70 3.71 -8.30 -13.77
N ALA A 71 2.62 -8.62 -14.47
CA ALA A 71 2.64 -9.54 -15.61
C ALA A 71 3.41 -8.98 -16.79
N LEU A 72 3.22 -7.69 -17.13
CA LEU A 72 3.95 -7.01 -18.20
C LEU A 72 5.45 -6.96 -17.90
N HIS A 73 5.82 -6.58 -16.67
CA HIS A 73 7.21 -6.58 -16.22
C HIS A 73 7.82 -7.98 -16.33
N ALA A 74 7.13 -9.01 -15.82
CA ALA A 74 7.62 -10.38 -15.89
C ALA A 74 7.84 -10.88 -17.33
N ARG A 75 6.97 -10.48 -18.26
CA ARG A 75 7.11 -10.80 -19.69
C ARG A 75 8.28 -10.05 -20.33
N ALA A 76 8.51 -8.79 -19.96
CA ALA A 76 9.56 -7.96 -20.54
C ALA A 76 10.96 -8.30 -20.01
N THR A 77 11.09 -8.62 -18.71
CA THR A 77 12.39 -8.83 -18.06
C THR A 77 12.71 -10.31 -17.79
N GLY A 78 11.73 -11.20 -17.95
CA GLY A 78 11.84 -12.61 -17.56
C GLY A 78 11.93 -12.83 -16.04
N ARG A 79 11.71 -11.78 -15.22
CA ARG A 79 11.85 -11.81 -13.76
C ARG A 79 10.60 -11.25 -13.09
N ILE A 80 10.27 -11.77 -11.91
CA ILE A 80 9.18 -11.24 -11.10
C ILE A 80 9.70 -10.03 -10.33
N GLY A 81 9.30 -8.82 -10.75
CA GLY A 81 9.68 -7.57 -10.07
C GLY A 81 8.87 -7.31 -8.79
N LEU A 82 7.55 -7.57 -8.83
CA LEU A 82 6.64 -7.35 -7.71
C LEU A 82 5.99 -8.68 -7.27
N GLY A 83 5.99 -8.95 -5.97
CA GLY A 83 5.38 -10.15 -5.40
C GLY A 83 3.85 -10.13 -5.53
N LEU A 84 3.22 -11.30 -5.62
CA LEU A 84 1.75 -11.36 -5.63
C LEU A 84 1.15 -10.91 -4.27
N GLY A 85 1.87 -11.14 -3.17
CA GLY A 85 1.49 -10.63 -1.86
C GLY A 85 1.42 -9.11 -1.83
N ASP A 86 2.38 -8.43 -2.47
CA ASP A 86 2.41 -6.97 -2.58
C ASP A 86 1.21 -6.43 -3.37
N VAL A 87 0.87 -7.08 -4.49
CA VAL A 87 -0.31 -6.73 -5.30
C VAL A 87 -1.60 -6.84 -4.47
N LYS A 88 -1.75 -7.94 -3.72
CA LYS A 88 -2.91 -8.14 -2.82
C LYS A 88 -2.94 -7.10 -1.72
N PHE A 89 -1.79 -6.75 -1.14
CA PHE A 89 -1.70 -5.73 -0.09
C PHE A 89 -2.09 -4.36 -0.63
N ILE A 90 -1.58 -3.95 -1.80
CA ILE A 90 -1.93 -2.68 -2.44
C ILE A 90 -3.44 -2.60 -2.69
N ALA A 91 -4.05 -3.68 -3.19
CA ALA A 91 -5.49 -3.75 -3.38
C ALA A 91 -6.25 -3.56 -2.05
N ALA A 92 -5.87 -4.28 -0.99
CA ALA A 92 -6.48 -4.14 0.32
C ALA A 92 -6.30 -2.73 0.90
N ALA A 93 -5.12 -2.12 0.76
CA ALA A 93 -4.81 -0.78 1.21
C ALA A 93 -5.59 0.30 0.43
N THR A 94 -5.89 0.06 -0.85
CA THR A 94 -6.70 0.98 -1.67
C THR A 94 -8.13 1.11 -1.13
N ALA A 95 -8.68 0.10 -0.46
CA ALA A 95 -9.99 0.21 0.19
C ALA A 95 -10.01 1.24 1.35
N TRP A 96 -8.84 1.65 1.83
CA TRP A 96 -8.71 2.66 2.89
C TRP A 96 -8.44 4.05 2.35
N THR A 97 -7.53 4.17 1.38
CA THR A 97 -7.10 5.45 0.82
C THR A 97 -7.93 5.89 -0.38
N GLY A 98 -8.76 5.00 -0.91
CA GLY A 98 -9.33 5.11 -2.24
C GLY A 98 -8.26 5.07 -3.34
N LEU A 99 -8.72 5.13 -4.58
CA LEU A 99 -7.84 5.14 -5.74
C LEU A 99 -7.02 6.44 -5.85
N ALA A 100 -7.54 7.56 -5.32
CA ALA A 100 -6.85 8.85 -5.29
C ALA A 100 -5.62 8.87 -4.37
N GLY A 101 -5.65 8.11 -3.26
CA GLY A 101 -4.49 7.98 -2.36
C GLY A 101 -3.45 6.95 -2.80
N LEU A 102 -3.75 6.14 -3.82
CA LEU A 102 -2.86 5.10 -4.33
C LEU A 102 -1.48 5.63 -4.81
N PRO A 103 -1.38 6.77 -5.52
CA PRO A 103 -0.09 7.35 -5.90
C PRO A 103 0.77 7.69 -4.68
N VAL A 104 0.18 8.29 -3.63
CA VAL A 104 0.90 8.63 -2.39
C VAL A 104 1.38 7.36 -1.70
N LEU A 105 0.53 6.34 -1.61
CA LEU A 105 0.89 5.04 -1.03
C LEU A 105 2.11 4.44 -1.72
N VAL A 106 2.07 4.36 -3.05
CA VAL A 106 3.13 3.72 -3.86
C VAL A 106 4.40 4.57 -3.83
N LEU A 107 4.28 5.89 -3.89
CA LEU A 107 5.41 6.81 -3.82
C LEU A 107 6.11 6.70 -2.46
N ALA A 108 5.37 6.78 -1.36
CA ALA A 108 5.91 6.67 -0.02
C ALA A 108 6.56 5.29 0.22
N ALA A 109 5.94 4.21 -0.27
CA ALA A 109 6.55 2.87 -0.22
C ALA A 109 7.85 2.79 -1.04
N SER A 110 7.85 3.32 -2.26
CA SER A 110 9.04 3.27 -3.13
C SER A 110 10.19 4.13 -2.61
N LEU A 111 9.90 5.34 -2.10
CA LEU A 111 10.92 6.24 -1.53
C LEU A 111 11.51 5.67 -0.23
N SER A 112 10.68 5.10 0.64
CA SER A 112 11.17 4.47 1.87
C SER A 112 12.00 3.23 1.59
N ALA A 113 11.61 2.40 0.61
CA ALA A 113 12.41 1.28 0.15
C ALA A 113 13.75 1.74 -0.46
N LEU A 114 13.74 2.78 -1.30
CA LEU A 114 14.94 3.36 -1.89
C LEU A 114 15.89 3.91 -0.83
N ALA A 115 15.36 4.63 0.16
CA ALA A 115 16.14 5.15 1.28
C ALA A 115 16.79 4.02 2.10
N ALA A 116 16.06 2.92 2.35
CA ALA A 116 16.59 1.75 3.04
C ALA A 116 17.73 1.09 2.23
N VAL A 117 17.57 0.96 0.92
CA VAL A 117 18.62 0.43 0.02
C VAL A 117 19.85 1.34 0.00
N ALA A 118 19.66 2.66 -0.08
CA ALA A 118 20.75 3.63 -0.03
C ALA A 118 21.50 3.55 1.31
N ALA A 119 20.79 3.46 2.43
CA ALA A 119 21.39 3.29 3.75
C ALA A 119 22.21 2.00 3.87
N MET A 120 21.72 0.89 3.30
CA MET A 120 22.49 -0.37 3.26
C MET A 120 23.78 -0.22 2.45
N ALA A 121 23.71 0.44 1.29
CA ALA A 121 24.88 0.68 0.44
C ALA A 121 25.92 1.56 1.14
N LEU A 122 25.49 2.64 1.80
CA LEU A 122 26.36 3.53 2.59
C LEU A 122 27.00 2.82 3.79
N ALA A 123 26.31 1.84 4.38
CA ALA A 123 26.83 0.98 5.43
C ALA A 123 27.79 -0.12 4.93
N GLY A 124 28.17 -0.09 3.64
CA GLY A 124 29.08 -1.06 3.03
C GLY A 124 28.48 -2.45 2.83
N ARG A 125 27.15 -2.60 2.92
CA ARG A 125 26.49 -3.89 2.67
C ARG A 125 26.41 -4.13 1.16
N PRO A 126 26.60 -5.39 0.71
CA PRO A 126 26.46 -5.72 -0.71
C PRO A 126 25.00 -5.50 -1.15
N VAL A 127 24.79 -4.48 -1.98
CA VAL A 127 23.53 -4.21 -2.67
C VAL A 127 23.73 -4.59 -4.14
N GLY A 128 23.05 -5.65 -4.57
CA GLY A 128 23.13 -6.16 -5.92
C GLY A 128 21.75 -6.30 -6.55
N ARG A 129 21.73 -6.70 -7.83
CA ARG A 129 20.49 -6.96 -8.59
C ARG A 129 19.62 -8.07 -8.00
N ASP A 130 20.20 -8.94 -7.16
CA ASP A 130 19.52 -10.06 -6.52
C ASP A 130 19.19 -9.80 -5.05
N THR A 131 19.44 -8.59 -4.54
CA THR A 131 19.04 -8.17 -3.19
C THR A 131 17.52 -8.04 -3.15
N ALA A 132 16.83 -9.14 -2.87
CA ALA A 132 15.38 -9.16 -2.68
C ALA A 132 15.02 -8.54 -1.32
N LEU A 133 14.60 -7.27 -1.37
CA LEU A 133 14.11 -6.53 -0.23
C LEU A 133 12.62 -6.88 0.00
N PRO A 134 12.22 -7.29 1.23
CA PRO A 134 10.81 -7.48 1.57
C PRO A 134 10.08 -6.13 1.46
N PHE A 135 9.07 -6.05 0.59
CA PHE A 135 8.40 -4.79 0.23
C PHE A 135 7.22 -4.45 1.15
N GLY A 136 6.69 -5.43 1.89
CA GLY A 136 5.56 -5.31 2.80
C GLY A 136 5.71 -4.21 3.86
N PRO A 137 6.86 -4.06 4.55
CA PRO A 137 7.08 -2.96 5.50
C PRO A 137 6.95 -1.57 4.87
N PHE A 138 7.41 -1.42 3.63
CA PHE A 138 7.34 -0.14 2.91
C PHE A 138 5.93 0.14 2.42
N LEU A 139 5.20 -0.88 1.99
CA LEU A 139 3.77 -0.76 1.68
C LEU A 139 2.94 -0.39 2.90
N ALA A 140 3.24 -0.97 4.07
CA ALA A 140 2.62 -0.59 5.34
C ALA A 140 2.84 0.89 5.66
N LEU A 141 4.07 1.38 5.52
CA LEU A 141 4.39 2.80 5.66
C LEU A 141 3.62 3.65 4.63
N GLY A 142 3.55 3.20 3.38
CA GLY A 142 2.79 3.88 2.33
C GLY A 142 1.31 4.04 2.64
N LEU A 143 0.66 3.00 3.16
CA LEU A 143 -0.74 3.08 3.60
C LEU A 143 -0.92 4.13 4.71
N HIS A 144 -0.05 4.12 5.73
CA HIS A 144 -0.16 5.07 6.84
C HIS A 144 0.13 6.51 6.38
N ALA A 145 1.09 6.69 5.46
CA ALA A 145 1.36 7.99 4.85
C ALA A 145 0.17 8.50 4.04
N GLY A 146 -0.45 7.66 3.21
CA GLY A 146 -1.66 8.02 2.45
C GLY A 146 -2.81 8.44 3.37
N LEU A 147 -3.03 7.69 4.46
CA LEU A 147 -4.03 8.06 5.47
C LEU A 147 -3.67 9.32 6.25
N ALA A 148 -2.39 9.60 6.48
CA ALA A 148 -1.95 10.81 7.16
C ALA A 148 -2.17 12.05 6.28
N VAL A 149 -1.89 11.95 4.98
CA VAL A 149 -2.21 13.00 4.00
C VAL A 149 -3.72 13.30 4.01
N ALA A 150 -4.56 12.25 3.95
CA ALA A 150 -6.02 12.33 4.11
C ALA A 150 -6.46 13.00 5.40
N ALA A 151 -5.85 12.63 6.53
CA ALA A 151 -6.17 13.19 7.83
C ALA A 151 -5.77 14.66 7.98
N LEU A 152 -4.78 15.12 7.21
CA LEU A 152 -4.31 16.52 7.20
C LEU A 152 -5.06 17.38 6.17
N GLY A 153 -5.94 16.78 5.34
CA GLY A 153 -6.70 17.48 4.31
C GLY A 153 -5.88 17.88 3.08
N LEU A 154 -4.70 17.29 2.89
CA LEU A 154 -3.75 17.69 1.83
C LEU A 154 -4.11 17.17 0.44
N ASP A 155 -5.07 16.25 0.35
CA ASP A 155 -5.54 15.54 -0.84
C ASP A 155 -6.48 16.41 -1.70
N ALA A 156 -7.19 17.37 -1.09
CA ALA A 156 -7.99 18.33 -1.83
C ALA A 156 -7.09 19.36 -2.55
N ASP A 157 -6.05 19.84 -1.88
CA ASP A 157 -5.24 20.95 -2.39
C ASP A 157 -4.18 20.53 -3.42
N LEU A 158 -3.70 19.28 -3.38
CA LEU A 158 -2.68 18.79 -4.32
C LEU A 158 -3.22 18.46 -5.73
N PHE A 159 -4.53 18.22 -5.88
CA PHE A 159 -5.15 17.85 -7.17
C PHE A 159 -6.17 18.88 -7.69
N VAL A 160 -6.68 19.78 -6.83
CA VAL A 160 -7.61 20.88 -7.21
C VAL A 160 -6.88 22.23 -7.38
N GLY A 161 -5.55 22.24 -7.34
CA GLY A 161 -4.73 23.41 -7.70
C GLY A 161 -4.70 23.71 -9.21
N ALA A 162 -5.85 23.84 -9.88
CA ALA A 162 -5.99 24.37 -11.26
C ALA A 162 -7.44 24.72 -11.65
N ALA A 163 -8.27 25.25 -10.75
CA ALA A 163 -9.54 25.87 -11.13
C ALA A 163 -10.01 26.87 -10.05
N GLY A 164 -9.48 28.08 -10.11
CA GLY A 164 -9.92 29.24 -9.32
C GLY A 164 -9.40 30.50 -9.97
#